data_AF-A0A3B0CB42-F1
#
_entry.id   AF-A0A3B0CB42-F1
#
_cell.length_a   1.000
_cell.length_b   1.000
_cell.length_c   1.000
_cell.angle_alpha   90.00
_cell.angle_beta   90.00
_cell.angle_gamma   90.00
#
_symmetry.space_group_name_H-M   'P 1'
#
loop_
_entity.id
_entity.type
_entity.pdbx_description
1 polymer ?
#
loop_
_entity_poly.entity_id
_entity_poly.type
_entity_poly.pdbx_seq_one_letter_code
_entity_poly.pdbx_strand_id
1 'polypeptide(L)'
;MLKFFPGVSPAETIAMDTIHELTLGLMRPDISLILLAIWETGLGLLLIFGLLNRFAITLALVHMILTFTPFLFFPELTFTKAPFGLTLLGQYIMKNIVFLGLLVFLLDKERKKKKEI
;
A
#
# COMPACT_ATOMS: atom_id res chain seq x y z
N MET A 1 -10.76 3.13 -5.38
CA MET A 1 -12.18 3.55 -5.50
C MET A 1 -12.69 4.33 -4.28
N LEU A 2 -12.58 3.82 -3.04
CA LEU A 2 -13.10 4.52 -1.86
C LEU A 2 -12.46 5.89 -1.58
N LYS A 3 -11.17 6.05 -1.88
CA LYS A 3 -10.42 7.31 -1.74
C LYS A 3 -10.86 8.44 -2.69
N PHE A 4 -11.72 8.16 -3.68
CA PHE A 4 -12.31 9.21 -4.53
C PHE A 4 -13.49 9.92 -3.86
N PHE A 5 -14.02 9.38 -2.77
CA PHE A 5 -15.16 9.93 -2.04
C PHE A 5 -14.70 10.39 -0.64
N PRO A 6 -14.59 11.70 -0.39
CA PRO A 6 -14.10 12.22 0.87
C PRO A 6 -15.01 11.84 2.04
N GLY A 7 -14.42 11.44 3.17
CA GLY A 7 -15.14 11.12 4.41
C GLY A 7 -15.70 9.69 4.50
N VAL A 8 -15.44 8.84 3.51
CA VAL A 8 -15.97 7.46 3.47
C VAL A 8 -14.94 6.43 3.98
N SER A 9 -13.65 6.78 3.99
CA SER A 9 -12.57 5.85 4.36
C SER A 9 -12.05 6.12 5.78
N PRO A 10 -12.19 5.15 6.72
CA PRO A 10 -11.63 5.28 8.08
C PRO A 10 -10.10 5.47 8.11
N ALA A 11 -9.41 5.08 7.03
CA ALA A 11 -7.96 5.18 6.89
C ALA A 11 -7.51 6.45 6.11
N GLU A 12 -8.44 7.36 5.79
CA GLU A 12 -8.16 8.55 4.99
C GLU A 12 -7.17 9.49 5.70
N THR A 13 -7.44 9.83 6.96
CA THR A 13 -6.60 10.69 7.78
C THR A 13 -5.19 10.13 7.94
N ILE A 14 -5.07 8.83 8.25
CA ILE A 14 -3.76 8.19 8.42
C ILE A 14 -2.98 8.14 7.11
N ALA A 15 -3.64 7.90 5.98
CA ALA A 15 -2.99 7.94 4.68
C ALA A 15 -2.49 9.35 4.33
N MET A 16 -3.28 10.39 4.61
CA MET A 16 -2.89 11.79 4.45
C MET A 16 -1.66 12.12 5.30
N ASP A 17 -1.70 11.80 6.59
CA ASP A 17 -0.62 12.10 7.54
C ASP A 17 0.67 11.37 7.15
N THR A 18 0.56 10.11 6.73
CA THR A 18 1.71 9.31 6.27
C THR A 18 2.33 9.87 5.01
N ILE A 19 1.52 10.29 4.02
CA ILE A 19 2.07 10.89 2.80
C ILE A 19 2.66 12.27 3.12
N HIS A 20 2.06 13.03 4.03
CA HIS A 20 2.62 14.31 4.47
C HIS A 20 4.02 14.12 5.06
N GLU A 21 4.20 13.19 6.00
CA GLU A 21 5.51 12.88 6.58
C GLU A 21 6.50 12.33 5.55
N LEU A 22 6.08 11.38 4.70
CA LEU A 22 6.92 10.83 3.62
C LEU A 22 7.35 11.89 2.60
N THR A 23 6.54 12.91 2.38
CA THR A 23 6.83 14.01 1.44
C THR A 23 7.45 15.21 2.13
N LEU A 24 7.87 15.09 3.40
CA LEU A 24 8.45 16.18 4.21
C LEU A 24 7.57 17.43 4.25
N GLY A 25 6.25 17.22 4.24
CA GLY A 25 5.24 18.25 4.24
C GLY A 25 5.05 19.01 2.92
N LEU A 26 5.72 18.59 1.84
CA LEU A 26 5.68 19.29 0.55
C LEU A 26 4.38 19.03 -0.23
N MET A 27 3.69 17.92 0.01
CA MET A 27 2.45 17.60 -0.69
C MET A 27 1.20 17.94 0.12
N ARG A 28 0.23 18.55 -0.57
CA ARG A 28 -1.11 18.78 -0.02
C ARG A 28 -1.82 17.44 0.20
N PRO A 29 -2.45 17.23 1.37
CA PRO A 29 -3.14 15.99 1.70
C PRO A 29 -4.20 15.53 0.68
N ASP A 30 -5.01 16.46 0.16
CA ASP A 30 -6.08 16.16 -0.81
C ASP A 30 -5.53 15.60 -2.12
N ILE A 31 -4.43 16.18 -2.61
CA ILE A 31 -3.76 15.75 -3.84
C ILE A 31 -3.14 14.37 -3.64
N SER A 32 -2.57 14.14 -2.46
CA SER A 32 -1.93 12.88 -2.06
C SER A 32 -2.92 11.72 -2.09
N LEU A 33 -4.15 11.93 -1.58
CA LEU A 33 -5.20 10.92 -1.63
C LEU A 33 -5.65 10.59 -3.06
N ILE A 34 -5.84 11.60 -3.91
CA ILE A 34 -6.24 11.39 -5.31
C ILE A 34 -5.16 10.63 -6.08
N LEU A 35 -3.89 11.01 -5.89
CA LEU A 35 -2.77 10.31 -6.52
C LEU A 35 -2.67 8.86 -6.06
N LEU A 36 -2.85 8.60 -4.77
CA LEU A 36 -2.87 7.24 -4.24
C LEU A 36 -4.06 6.45 -4.79
N ALA A 37 -5.23 7.08 -4.94
CA ALA A 37 -6.41 6.45 -5.53
C ALA A 37 -6.19 6.08 -7.01
N ILE A 38 -5.56 6.96 -7.78
CA ILE A 38 -5.18 6.71 -9.18
C ILE A 38 -4.17 5.56 -9.25
N TRP A 39 -3.14 5.58 -8.40
CA TRP A 39 -2.12 4.55 -8.32
C TRP A 39 -2.72 3.17 -8.04
N GLU A 40 -3.52 3.05 -6.99
CA GLU A 40 -4.13 1.78 -6.58
C GLU A 40 -5.09 1.24 -7.65
N THR A 41 -5.89 2.14 -8.25
CA THR A 41 -6.84 1.74 -9.29
C THR A 41 -6.12 1.32 -10.57
N GLY A 42 -5.09 2.06 -10.98
CA GLY A 42 -4.25 1.74 -12.14
C GLY A 42 -3.51 0.40 -11.96
N LEU A 43 -2.91 0.17 -10.79
CA LEU A 43 -2.29 -1.11 -10.45
C LEU A 43 -3.29 -2.27 -10.49
N GLY A 44 -4.48 -2.07 -9.93
CA GLY A 44 -5.55 -3.07 -9.97
C GLY A 44 -5.92 -3.45 -11.40
N LEU A 45 -6.11 -2.47 -12.28
CA LEU A 45 -6.41 -2.71 -13.69
C LEU A 45 -5.26 -3.44 -14.40
N LEU A 46 -4.01 -3.01 -14.21
CA LEU A 46 -2.84 -3.67 -14.79
C LEU A 46 -2.76 -5.15 -14.39
N LEU A 47 -2.98 -5.45 -13.11
CA LEU A 47 -2.97 -6.82 -12.59
C LEU A 47 -4.15 -7.66 -13.12
N ILE A 48 -5.35 -7.08 -13.23
CA ILE A 48 -6.54 -7.79 -13.74
C ILE A 48 -6.37 -8.16 -15.21
N PHE A 49 -5.89 -7.23 -16.04
CA PHE A 49 -5.73 -7.50 -17.47
C PHE A 49 -4.43 -8.24 -17.81
N GLY A 50 -3.55 -8.45 -16.83
CA GLY A 50 -2.28 -9.14 -17.03
C GLY A 50 -1.27 -8.35 -17.88
N LEU A 51 -1.46 -7.03 -17.99
CA LEU A 51 -0.56 -6.16 -18.75
C LEU A 51 0.68 -5.84 -17.92
N LEU A 52 1.85 -5.89 -18.57
CA LEU A 52 3.12 -5.53 -17.92
C LEU A 52 3.36 -6.29 -16.60
N ASN A 53 2.93 -7.56 -16.51
CA ASN A 53 2.88 -8.36 -15.28
C ASN A 53 4.06 -8.15 -14.32
N ARG A 54 5.30 -8.24 -14.81
CA ARG A 54 6.48 -8.05 -13.95
C ARG A 54 6.60 -6.64 -13.37
N PHE A 55 6.35 -5.63 -14.20
CA PHE A 55 6.42 -4.23 -13.78
C PHE A 55 5.26 -3.90 -12.84
N ALA A 56 4.04 -4.33 -13.18
CA ALA A 56 2.86 -4.16 -12.33
C ALA A 56 3.04 -4.84 -10.96
N ILE A 57 3.54 -6.08 -10.93
CA ILE A 57 3.83 -6.79 -9.67
C ILE A 57 4.93 -6.08 -8.87
N THR A 58 5.98 -5.57 -9.52
CA THR A 58 7.07 -4.85 -8.83
C THR A 58 6.55 -3.54 -8.22
N LEU A 59 5.76 -2.76 -8.96
CA LEU A 59 5.13 -1.56 -8.44
C LEU A 59 4.15 -1.87 -7.31
N ALA A 60 3.37 -2.95 -7.42
CA ALA A 60 2.49 -3.41 -6.35
C ALA A 60 3.28 -3.79 -5.09
N LEU A 61 4.44 -4.45 -5.21
CA LEU A 61 5.31 -4.76 -4.08
C LEU A 61 5.82 -3.49 -3.38
N VAL A 62 6.31 -2.51 -4.14
CA VAL A 62 6.76 -1.23 -3.59
C VAL A 62 5.61 -0.54 -2.85
N HIS A 63 4.44 -0.46 -3.48
CA HIS A 63 3.24 0.10 -2.86
C HIS A 63 2.88 -0.64 -1.55
N MET A 64 2.87 -1.97 -1.56
CA MET A 64 2.57 -2.77 -0.38
C MET A 64 3.57 -2.51 0.75
N ILE A 65 4.87 -2.37 0.46
CA ILE A 65 5.89 -2.03 1.47
C ILE A 65 5.60 -0.63 2.05
N LEU A 66 5.25 0.35 1.22
CA LEU A 66 4.92 1.69 1.68
C LEU A 66 3.71 1.71 2.62
N THR A 67 2.75 0.78 2.50
CA THR A 67 1.63 0.69 3.44
C THR A 67 2.04 0.38 4.89
N PHE A 68 3.24 -0.14 5.13
CA PHE A 68 3.76 -0.40 6.48
C PHE A 68 4.47 0.80 7.11
N THR A 69 4.70 1.89 6.37
CA THR A 69 5.34 3.11 6.89
C THR A 69 4.68 3.71 8.14
N PRO A 70 3.35 3.61 8.39
CA PRO A 70 2.77 4.11 9.64
C PRO A 70 3.30 3.43 10.90
N PHE A 71 3.86 2.22 10.82
CA PHE A 71 4.51 1.58 11.98
C PHE A 71 5.77 2.32 12.45
N LEU A 72 6.41 3.07 11.55
CA LEU A 72 7.61 3.85 11.85
C LEU A 72 7.27 5.29 12.21
N PHE A 73 6.36 5.93 11.47
CA PHE A 73 6.02 7.34 11.65
C PHE A 73 4.96 7.58 12.74
N PHE A 74 4.02 6.64 12.94
CA PHE A 74 2.91 6.78 13.90
C PHE A 74 2.76 5.54 14.79
N PRO A 75 3.80 5.18 15.56
CA PRO A 75 3.76 4.03 16.47
C PRO A 75 2.64 4.13 17.51
N GLU A 76 2.27 5.33 17.93
CA GLU A 76 1.16 5.58 18.87
C GLU A 76 -0.23 5.25 18.30
N LEU A 77 -0.40 5.34 16.97
CA LEU A 77 -1.65 4.96 16.30
C LEU A 77 -1.67 3.48 15.95
N THR A 78 -0.51 2.85 15.76
CA THR A 78 -0.39 1.46 15.31
C THR A 78 -0.24 0.46 16.46
N PHE A 79 0.31 0.89 17.60
CA PHE A 79 0.53 0.04 18.78
C PHE A 79 -0.22 0.54 20.02
N THR A 80 -0.94 -0.36 20.70
CA THR A 80 -1.41 -0.14 22.08
C THR A 80 -0.27 -0.31 23.09
N LYS A 81 0.64 -1.25 22.81
CA LYS A 81 1.87 -1.46 23.58
C LYS A 81 2.95 -2.00 22.65
N ALA A 82 3.84 -1.14 22.18
CA ALA A 82 4.89 -1.53 21.27
C ALA A 82 5.82 -2.60 21.92
N PRO A 83 6.31 -3.60 21.17
CA PRO A 83 6.04 -3.88 19.75
C PRO A 83 4.94 -4.93 19.48
N PHE A 84 4.32 -5.50 20.52
CA PHE A 84 3.44 -6.67 20.36
C PHE A 84 1.94 -6.36 20.46
N GLY A 85 1.56 -5.29 21.14
CA GLY A 85 0.17 -4.85 21.25
C GLY A 85 -0.21 -3.97 20.07
N LEU A 86 -0.94 -4.51 19.09
CA LEU A 86 -1.42 -3.78 17.92
C LEU A 86 -2.80 -3.18 18.16
N THR A 87 -3.00 -1.92 17.73
CA THR A 87 -4.35 -1.33 17.63
C THR A 87 -5.15 -2.00 16.52
N LEU A 88 -6.45 -1.71 16.39
CA LEU A 88 -7.23 -2.15 15.23
C LEU A 88 -6.58 -1.69 13.92
N LEU A 89 -6.12 -0.44 13.85
CA LEU A 89 -5.37 0.08 12.71
C LEU A 89 -4.11 -0.74 12.44
N GLY A 90 -3.28 -0.97 13.47
CA GLY A 90 -2.07 -1.78 13.35
C GLY A 90 -2.37 -3.19 12.83
N GLN A 91 -3.47 -3.81 13.27
CA GLN A 91 -3.92 -5.11 12.77
C GLN A 91 -4.35 -5.07 11.31
N TYR A 92 -5.09 -4.03 10.90
CA TYR A 92 -5.47 -3.83 9.49
C TYR A 92 -4.25 -3.71 8.58
N ILE A 93 -3.24 -2.94 9.00
CA ILE A 93 -1.98 -2.80 8.24
C ILE A 93 -1.20 -4.11 8.28
N MET A 94 -1.07 -4.76 9.44
CA MET A 94 -0.31 -6.02 9.58
C MET A 94 -0.82 -7.13 8.64
N LYS A 95 -2.13 -7.19 8.40
CA LYS A 95 -2.74 -8.16 7.47
C LYS A 95 -2.19 -8.05 6.04
N ASN A 96 -1.64 -6.90 5.65
CA ASN A 96 -1.02 -6.70 4.33
C ASN A 96 0.14 -7.64 4.04
N ILE A 97 0.71 -8.30 5.05
CA ILE A 97 1.78 -9.29 4.89
C ILE A 97 1.37 -10.46 4.00
N VAL A 98 0.08 -10.82 4.00
CA VAL A 98 -0.47 -11.88 3.14
C VAL A 98 -0.38 -11.48 1.66
N PHE A 99 -0.75 -10.24 1.34
CA PHE A 99 -0.65 -9.72 -0.02
C PHE A 99 0.81 -9.57 -0.46
N LEU A 100 1.70 -9.16 0.45
CA LEU A 100 3.14 -9.08 0.17
C LEU A 100 3.70 -10.47 -0.19
N GLY A 101 3.35 -11.51 0.57
CA GLY A 101 3.72 -12.89 0.26
C GLY A 101 3.18 -13.37 -1.08
N LEU A 102 1.91 -13.08 -1.39
CA LEU A 102 1.29 -13.41 -2.67
C LEU A 102 2.01 -12.73 -3.85
N LEU A 103 2.34 -11.44 -3.73
CA LEU A 103 3.03 -10.70 -4.78
C LEU A 103 4.45 -11.21 -5.02
N VAL A 104 5.18 -11.57 -3.96
CA VAL A 104 6.51 -12.20 -4.08
C VAL A 104 6.42 -13.54 -4.82
N PHE A 105 5.43 -14.37 -4.46
CA PHE A 105 5.18 -15.64 -5.14
C PHE A 105 4.84 -15.45 -6.62
N LEU A 106 3.95 -14.50 -6.95
CA LEU A 106 3.60 -14.18 -8.32
C LEU A 106 4.80 -13.66 -9.13
N LEU A 107 5.67 -12.85 -8.51
CA LEU A 107 6.89 -12.37 -9.14
C LEU A 107 7.85 -13.52 -9.47
N ASP A 108 8.02 -14.49 -8.57
CA ASP A 108 8.86 -15.67 -8.81
C ASP A 108 8.30 -16.53 -9.96
N LYS A 109 6.98 -16.75 -9.96
CA LYS A 109 6.30 -17.48 -11.04
C LYS A 109 6.48 -16.82 -12.40
N GLU A 110 6.28 -15.50 -12.49
CA GLU A 110 6.50 -14.73 -13.72
C GLU A 110 7.98 -14.69 -14.13
N ARG A 111 8.92 -14.74 -13.17
CA ARG A 111 10.36 -14.87 -13.43
C ARG A 111 10.70 -16.19 -14.12
N LYS A 112 10.12 -17.29 -13.64
CA LYS A 112 10.31 -18.64 -14.20
C LYS A 112 9.70 -18.79 -15.60
N LYS A 113 8.47 -18.31 -15.82
CA LYS A 113 7.79 -18.38 -17.13
C LYS A 113 8.61 -17.80 -18.30
N LYS A 114 9.33 -16.70 -18.10
CA LYS A 114 10.18 -16.11 -19.16
C LYS A 114 11.53 -16.83 -19.34
N LYS A 115 11.95 -17.68 -18.41
CA LYS A 115 13.17 -18.50 -18.58
C LYS A 115 12.90 -19.72 -19.46
N GLU A 116 11.63 -20.09 -19.64
CA GLU A 116 11.17 -21.23 -20.42
C GLU A 116 10.79 -20.86 -21.87
N ILE A 117 10.86 -19.57 -22.23
CA ILE A 117 10.61 -19.01 -23.57
C ILE A 117 11.92 -18.47 -24.12
#